data_AF-U6HL25-F1
#
_entry.id   AF-U6HL25-F1
#
_cell.length_a   1.000
_cell.length_b   1.000
_cell.length_c   1.000
_cell.angle_alpha   90.00
_cell.angle_beta   90.00
_cell.angle_gamma   90.00
#
_symmetry.space_group_name_H-M   'P 1'
#
loop_
_entity.id
_entity.type
_entity.pdbx_description
1 polymer ?
#
loop_
_entity_poly.entity_id
_entity_poly.type
_entity_poly.pdbx_seq_one_letter_code
_entity_poly.pdbx_strand_id
1 'polypeptide(L)'
;MPDYGPVDTTHSNTRGGLDYYDCVIHLVDPSRFLEDDLTATVESLAPHQILVVAVLINGRRNKSSEMDCLMQFLHTLGDFHSCPLAAAPTNWRLWCIKLHRMNPINWSNLLKWACYDVLRKRIDSGEDGHSLPSKRQRTSL
;
A
#
# COMPACT_ATOMS: atom_id res chain seq x y z
N MET A 1 -18.53 -30.60 35.61
CA MET A 1 -17.33 -30.40 34.76
C MET A 1 -17.81 -29.91 33.42
N PRO A 2 -17.38 -28.73 32.93
CA PRO A 2 -17.76 -28.30 31.59
C PRO A 2 -16.88 -29.01 30.56
N ASP A 3 -17.57 -29.66 29.63
CA ASP A 3 -17.06 -30.27 28.41
C ASP A 3 -16.69 -29.15 27.43
N TYR A 4 -15.40 -28.97 27.19
CA TYR A 4 -14.91 -28.06 26.16
C TYR A 4 -14.84 -28.86 24.86
N GLY A 5 -15.90 -28.74 24.06
CA GLY A 5 -15.93 -29.25 22.69
C GLY A 5 -14.75 -28.69 21.87
N PRO A 6 -14.39 -29.37 20.76
CA PRO A 6 -13.26 -28.98 19.94
C PRO A 6 -13.49 -27.57 19.41
N VAL A 7 -12.57 -26.68 19.77
CA VAL A 7 -12.44 -25.36 19.14
C VAL A 7 -11.95 -25.62 17.72
N ASP A 8 -12.90 -25.70 16.78
CA ASP A 8 -12.61 -25.55 15.37
C ASP A 8 -12.15 -24.12 15.13
N THR A 9 -10.85 -23.89 15.37
CA THR A 9 -10.15 -22.71 14.89
C THR A 9 -10.01 -22.86 13.38
N THR A 10 -11.09 -22.63 12.64
CA THR A 10 -11.03 -22.25 11.24
C THR A 10 -10.29 -20.92 11.14
N HIS A 11 -8.95 -20.97 11.20
CA HIS A 11 -8.13 -20.00 10.50
C HIS A 11 -8.25 -20.31 9.02
N SER A 12 -9.41 -19.98 8.45
CA SER A 12 -9.51 -19.74 7.02
C SER A 12 -8.45 -18.70 6.70
N ASN A 13 -7.38 -19.16 6.07
CA ASN A 13 -6.31 -18.36 5.52
C ASN A 13 -6.92 -17.54 4.37
N THR A 14 -7.67 -16.50 4.71
CA THR A 14 -8.25 -15.60 3.75
C THR A 14 -7.09 -14.86 3.14
N ARG A 15 -6.68 -15.31 1.96
CA ARG A 15 -6.33 -14.42 0.85
C ARG A 15 -7.51 -13.45 0.66
N GLY A 16 -7.66 -12.52 1.60
CA GLY A 16 -8.58 -11.40 1.48
C GLY A 16 -8.02 -10.58 0.34
N GLY A 17 -8.57 -10.82 -0.85
CA GLY A 17 -8.08 -10.26 -2.10
C GLY A 17 -7.87 -8.77 -1.92
N LEU A 18 -6.70 -8.29 -2.33
CA LEU A 18 -6.38 -6.86 -2.30
C LEU A 18 -7.43 -6.04 -3.08
N ASP A 19 -8.22 -6.68 -3.92
CA ASP A 19 -9.33 -6.17 -4.73
C ASP A 19 -10.36 -5.30 -4.00
N TYR A 20 -10.45 -5.37 -2.66
CA TYR A 20 -11.32 -4.46 -1.89
C TYR A 20 -10.71 -3.07 -1.66
N TYR A 21 -9.38 -2.93 -1.78
CA TYR A 21 -8.67 -1.70 -1.41
C TYR A 21 -8.38 -0.85 -2.65
N ASP A 22 -8.68 0.45 -2.60
CA ASP A 22 -8.27 1.36 -3.68
C ASP A 22 -6.78 1.68 -3.68
N CYS A 23 -6.09 1.45 -2.56
CA CYS A 23 -4.68 1.74 -2.39
C CYS A 23 -4.00 0.69 -1.51
N VAL A 24 -2.84 0.22 -1.97
CA VAL A 24 -1.99 -0.75 -1.27
C VAL A 24 -0.64 -0.10 -1.00
N ILE A 25 -0.23 -0.07 0.27
CA ILE A 25 1.09 0.42 0.67
C ILE A 25 2.00 -0.77 0.94
N HIS A 26 3.01 -0.96 0.08
CA HIS A 26 4.00 -2.02 0.22
C HIS A 26 5.27 -1.44 0.87
N LEU A 27 5.51 -1.82 2.12
CA LEU A 27 6.63 -1.31 2.91
C LEU A 27 7.88 -2.14 2.68
N VAL A 28 8.97 -1.49 2.28
CA VAL A 28 10.23 -2.15 1.91
C VAL A 28 11.37 -1.65 2.78
N ASP A 29 12.11 -2.58 3.40
CA ASP A 29 13.46 -2.30 3.89
C ASP A 29 14.47 -2.74 2.83
N PRO A 30 15.21 -1.83 2.18
CA PRO A 30 16.20 -2.18 1.16
C PRO A 30 17.23 -3.22 1.61
N SER A 31 17.53 -3.30 2.91
CA SER A 31 18.50 -4.27 3.44
C SER A 31 17.96 -5.69 3.56
N ARG A 32 16.64 -5.87 3.42
CA ARG A 32 15.92 -7.14 3.53
C ARG A 32 14.98 -7.37 2.36
N PHE A 33 15.13 -6.58 1.29
CA PHE A 33 14.23 -6.58 0.17
C PHE A 33 14.38 -7.86 -0.65
N LEU A 34 13.25 -8.47 -0.99
CA LEU A 34 13.15 -9.60 -1.90
C LEU A 34 12.29 -9.15 -3.09
N GLU A 35 12.84 -9.22 -4.30
CA GLU A 35 12.15 -8.81 -5.52
C GLU A 35 10.87 -9.63 -5.78
N ASP A 36 10.91 -10.91 -5.44
CA ASP A 36 9.77 -11.83 -5.59
C ASP A 36 8.54 -11.36 -4.81
N ASP A 37 8.72 -10.77 -3.61
CA ASP A 37 7.62 -10.28 -2.77
C ASP A 37 6.93 -9.06 -3.41
N LEU A 38 7.73 -8.16 -3.99
CA LEU A 38 7.19 -7.01 -4.72
C LEU A 38 6.50 -7.46 -6.01
N THR A 39 7.10 -8.41 -6.73
CA THR A 39 6.54 -8.96 -7.96
C THR A 39 5.19 -9.63 -7.69
N ALA A 40 5.12 -10.51 -6.70
CA ALA A 40 3.87 -11.14 -6.29
C ALA A 40 2.81 -10.11 -5.85
N THR A 41 3.23 -9.05 -5.16
CA THR A 41 2.33 -7.94 -4.81
C THR A 41 1.79 -7.28 -6.08
N VAL A 42 2.67 -6.87 -7.00
CA VAL A 42 2.30 -6.20 -8.25
C VAL A 42 1.36 -7.04 -9.11
N GLU A 43 1.64 -8.33 -9.26
CA GLU A 43 0.82 -9.27 -10.04
C GLU A 43 -0.58 -9.48 -9.46
N SER A 44 -0.74 -9.28 -8.15
CA SER A 44 -2.02 -9.44 -7.47
C SER A 44 -2.92 -8.19 -7.50
N LEU A 45 -2.41 -7.07 -8.03
CA LEU A 45 -3.15 -5.80 -8.05
C LEU A 45 -4.08 -5.70 -9.25
N ALA A 46 -5.28 -5.18 -9.00
CA ALA A 46 -6.22 -4.81 -10.05
C ALA A 46 -5.89 -3.40 -10.61
N PRO A 47 -6.21 -3.12 -11.89
CA PRO A 47 -5.90 -1.84 -12.53
C PRO A 47 -6.51 -0.59 -11.86
N HIS A 48 -7.62 -0.78 -11.14
CA HIS A 48 -8.30 0.31 -10.44
C HIS A 48 -7.58 0.72 -9.13
N GLN A 49 -6.66 -0.09 -8.63
CA GLN A 49 -5.94 0.19 -7.40
C GLN A 49 -4.84 1.26 -7.60
N ILE A 50 -4.11 1.55 -6.53
CA ILE A 50 -2.90 2.38 -6.53
C ILE A 50 -1.89 1.67 -5.63
N LEU A 51 -0.67 1.46 -6.15
CA LEU A 51 0.42 0.93 -5.34
C LEU A 51 1.31 2.07 -4.84
N VAL A 52 1.59 2.10 -3.54
CA VAL A 52 2.65 2.95 -3.01
C VAL A 52 3.74 2.07 -2.40
N VAL A 53 4.91 2.04 -3.05
CA VAL A 53 6.09 1.36 -2.54
C VAL A 53 6.82 2.32 -1.59
N ALA A 54 6.73 2.03 -0.30
CA ALA A 54 7.30 2.84 0.76
C ALA A 54 8.66 2.29 1.19
N VAL A 55 9.74 2.95 0.78
CA VAL A 55 11.12 2.54 1.03
C VAL A 55 11.60 3.11 2.36
N LEU A 56 11.94 2.23 3.31
CA LEU A 56 12.45 2.58 4.62
C LEU A 56 13.94 2.96 4.53
N ILE A 57 14.27 4.14 5.06
CA ILE A 57 15.64 4.64 5.11
C ILE A 57 16.03 4.88 6.56
N ASN A 58 17.10 4.23 6.99
CA ASN A 58 17.71 4.50 8.28
C ASN A 58 18.55 5.79 8.22
N GLY A 59 17.97 6.89 8.66
CA GLY A 59 18.62 8.21 8.62
C GLY A 59 19.88 8.35 9.48
N ARG A 60 20.18 7.38 10.35
CA ARG A 60 21.49 7.33 11.07
C ARG A 60 22.60 6.72 10.24
N ARG A 61 22.28 5.73 9.39
CA ARG A 61 23.26 4.98 8.60
C ARG A 61 23.45 5.58 7.21
N ASN A 62 22.40 6.16 6.65
CA ASN A 62 22.43 6.69 5.29
C ASN A 62 22.45 8.22 5.32
N LYS A 63 23.51 8.82 4.77
CA LYS A 63 23.68 10.27 4.60
C LYS A 63 23.24 10.75 3.22
N SER A 64 22.90 9.85 2.32
CA SER A 64 22.43 10.18 0.98
C SER A 64 21.08 10.90 1.02
N SER A 65 20.76 11.62 -0.04
CA SER A 65 19.44 12.25 -0.15
C SER A 65 18.35 11.20 -0.30
N GLU A 66 17.09 11.58 -0.05
CA GLU A 66 15.94 10.69 -0.27
C GLU A 66 15.87 10.19 -1.72
N MET A 67 16.16 11.08 -2.67
CA MET A 67 16.16 10.77 -4.09
C MET A 67 17.24 9.74 -4.44
N ASP A 68 18.46 9.90 -3.92
CA ASP A 68 19.55 8.94 -4.17
C ASP A 68 19.16 7.54 -3.71
N CYS A 69 18.46 7.44 -2.58
CA CYS A 69 18.04 6.16 -2.03
C CYS A 69 16.91 5.53 -2.84
N LEU A 70 15.97 6.33 -3.33
CA LEU A 70 14.92 5.85 -4.24
C LEU A 70 15.51 5.38 -5.57
N MET A 71 16.50 6.11 -6.11
CA MET A 71 17.21 5.71 -7.32
C MET A 71 18.01 4.42 -7.11
N GLN A 72 18.73 4.28 -5.99
CA GLN A 72 19.41 3.04 -5.64
C GLN A 72 18.44 1.86 -5.52
N PHE A 73 17.29 2.07 -4.88
CA PHE A 73 16.25 1.05 -4.80
C PHE A 73 15.71 0.68 -6.19
N LEU A 74 15.42 1.65 -7.06
CA LEU A 74 15.01 1.37 -8.43
C LEU A 74 16.05 0.57 -9.21
N HIS A 75 17.33 0.93 -9.08
CA HIS A 75 18.42 0.17 -9.70
C HIS A 75 18.50 -1.28 -9.19
N THR A 76 18.10 -1.54 -7.93
CA THR A 76 18.05 -2.91 -7.40
C THR A 76 16.91 -3.74 -7.99
N LEU A 77 15.90 -3.10 -8.59
CA LEU A 77 14.81 -3.75 -9.32
C LEU A 77 15.15 -3.99 -10.80
N GLY A 78 16.38 -3.72 -11.22
CA GLY A 78 16.81 -3.77 -12.61
C GLY A 78 16.67 -2.43 -13.35
N ASP A 79 16.66 -2.50 -14.67
CA ASP A 79 16.50 -1.31 -15.50
C ASP A 79 15.06 -0.79 -15.45
N PHE A 80 14.88 0.50 -15.72
CA PHE A 80 13.56 1.17 -15.72
C PHE A 80 12.51 0.48 -16.60
N HIS A 81 12.94 -0.27 -17.62
CA HIS A 81 12.06 -0.98 -18.54
C HIS A 81 11.83 -2.46 -18.18
N SER A 82 12.65 -3.02 -17.29
CA SER A 82 12.59 -4.44 -16.92
C SER A 82 12.14 -4.66 -15.48
N CYS A 83 11.94 -3.59 -14.70
CA CYS A 83 11.56 -3.74 -13.30
C CYS A 83 10.09 -4.19 -13.13
N PRO A 84 9.75 -4.91 -12.05
CA PRO A 84 8.37 -5.37 -11.80
C PRO A 84 7.34 -4.25 -11.83
N LEU A 85 7.74 -3.04 -11.42
CA LEU A 85 6.88 -1.86 -11.43
C LEU A 85 6.54 -1.39 -12.85
N ALA A 86 7.41 -1.58 -13.84
CA ALA A 86 7.14 -1.21 -15.23
C ALA A 86 6.03 -2.06 -15.86
N ALA A 87 5.88 -3.30 -15.41
CA ALA A 87 4.83 -4.23 -15.85
C ALA A 87 3.55 -4.14 -14.99
N ALA A 88 3.51 -3.26 -13.99
CA ALA A 88 2.38 -3.18 -13.08
C ALA A 88 1.08 -2.80 -13.82
N PRO A 89 -0.04 -3.50 -13.58
CA PRO A 89 -1.32 -3.20 -14.22
C PRO A 89 -1.98 -1.92 -13.66
N THR A 90 -1.36 -1.30 -12.67
CA THR A 90 -1.88 -0.20 -11.88
C THR A 90 -0.89 0.96 -11.83
N ASN A 91 -1.41 2.17 -11.55
CA ASN A 91 -0.56 3.29 -11.15
C ASN A 91 0.21 2.92 -9.88
N TRP A 92 1.50 3.27 -9.87
CA TRP A 92 2.36 3.08 -8.71
C TRP A 92 3.15 4.34 -8.40
N ARG A 93 3.58 4.48 -7.14
CA ARG A 93 4.46 5.55 -6.67
C ARG A 93 5.51 5.02 -5.72
N LEU A 94 6.65 5.68 -5.72
CA LEU A 94 7.70 5.47 -4.75
C LEU A 94 7.67 6.56 -3.68
N TRP A 95 7.84 6.15 -2.44
CA TRP A 95 7.93 7.06 -1.31
C TRP A 95 9.07 6.68 -0.39
N CYS A 96 9.87 7.65 0.01
CA CYS A 96 10.93 7.43 1.00
C CYS A 96 10.39 7.70 2.40
N ILE A 97 10.53 6.73 3.31
CA ILE A 97 10.23 6.88 4.73
C ILE A 97 11.53 7.01 5.52
N LYS A 98 11.73 8.15 6.17
CA LYS A 98 12.85 8.34 7.09
C LYS A 98 12.53 7.77 8.46
N LEU A 99 13.36 6.81 8.89
CA LEU A 99 13.34 6.28 10.25
C LEU A 99 14.30 7.08 11.13
N HIS A 100 13.78 7.67 12.20
CA HIS A 100 14.60 8.24 13.28
C HIS A 100 14.32 7.50 14.59
N ARG A 101 15.36 6.87 15.15
CA ARG A 101 15.22 6.01 16.35
C ARG A 101 14.11 4.96 16.22
N MET A 102 14.00 4.33 15.03
CA MET A 102 12.93 3.38 14.66
C MET A 102 11.52 3.95 14.49
N ASN A 103 11.32 5.27 14.65
CA ASN A 103 10.03 5.90 14.38
C ASN A 103 10.00 6.48 12.95
N PRO A 104 8.96 6.19 12.15
CA PRO A 104 8.79 6.79 10.84
C PRO A 104 8.34 8.24 10.99
N ILE A 105 9.17 9.19 10.55
CA ILE A 105 8.90 10.62 10.77
C ILE A 105 7.78 11.14 9.84
N ASN A 106 7.67 10.59 8.63
CA ASN A 106 6.83 11.11 7.56
C ASN A 106 5.68 10.17 7.14
N TRP A 107 5.30 9.21 7.99
CA TRP A 107 4.20 8.28 7.72
C TRP A 107 2.85 8.98 7.48
N SER A 108 2.56 10.04 8.25
CA SER A 108 1.31 10.80 8.09
C SER A 108 1.22 11.52 6.75
N ASN A 109 2.36 11.97 6.20
CA ASN A 109 2.42 12.60 4.89
C ASN A 109 2.19 11.58 3.77
N LEU A 110 2.77 10.37 3.90
CA LEU A 110 2.50 9.25 3.00
C LEU A 110 1.00 8.95 2.92
N LEU A 111 0.33 8.80 4.07
CA LEU A 111 -1.10 8.50 4.10
C LEU A 111 -1.93 9.62 3.46
N LYS A 112 -1.62 10.89 3.73
CA LYS A 112 -2.31 12.03 3.12
C LYS A 112 -2.17 12.02 1.59
N TRP A 113 -0.98 11.74 1.09
CA TRP A 113 -0.71 11.67 -0.35
C TRP A 113 -1.41 10.47 -1.01
N ALA A 114 -1.35 9.29 -0.38
CA ALA A 114 -2.04 8.10 -0.87
C ALA A 114 -3.56 8.33 -0.96
N CYS A 115 -4.16 8.95 0.07
CA CYS A 115 -5.58 9.31 0.04
C CYS A 115 -5.90 10.31 -1.07
N TYR A 116 -5.04 11.31 -1.29
CA TYR A 116 -5.22 12.28 -2.36
C TYR A 116 -5.22 11.62 -3.73
N ASP A 117 -4.30 10.67 -3.97
CA ASP A 117 -4.23 9.96 -5.25
C ASP A 117 -5.49 9.11 -5.51
N VAL A 118 -6.03 8.44 -4.48
CA VAL A 118 -7.30 7.70 -4.58
C VAL A 118 -8.47 8.63 -4.91
N LEU A 119 -8.61 9.72 -4.14
CA LEU A 119 -9.70 10.68 -4.34
C LEU A 119 -9.64 11.31 -5.73
N ARG A 120 -8.44 11.69 -6.17
CA ARG A 120 -8.23 12.27 -7.50
C ARG A 120 -8.58 11.28 -8.60
N LYS A 121 -8.13 10.01 -8.48
CA LYS A 121 -8.45 8.96 -9.46
C LYS A 121 -9.96 8.78 -9.61
N ARG A 122 -10.72 8.80 -8.50
CA ARG A 122 -12.19 8.69 -8.50
C ARG A 122 -12.90 9.86 -9.16
N ILE A 123 -12.40 11.08 -8.94
CA ILE A 123 -12.92 12.28 -9.59
C ILE A 123 -12.67 12.20 -11.10
N ASP A 124 -11.45 11.82 -11.50
CA ASP A 124 -11.05 11.72 -12.91
C ASP A 124 -11.79 10.58 -13.64
N SER A 125 -12.15 9.51 -12.94
CA SER A 125 -12.92 8.38 -13.50
C SER A 125 -14.43 8.65 -13.62
N GLY A 126 -14.93 9.79 -13.13
CA GLY A 126 -16.35 10.14 -13.21
C GLY A 126 -17.25 9.26 -12.33
N GLU A 127 -16.70 8.63 -11.27
CA GLU A 127 -17.47 7.89 -10.28
C GLU A 127 -18.18 8.84 -9.28
N ASP A 128 -18.96 9.78 -9.82
CA ASP A 128 -19.87 10.59 -9.02
C ASP A 128 -21.26 9.93 -8.98
N GLY A 129 -21.60 9.28 -7.86
CA GLY A 129 -23.00 9.05 -7.49
C GLY A 129 -23.31 7.81 -6.66
N HIS A 130 -23.75 8.04 -5.40
CA HIS A 130 -24.36 7.12 -4.42
C HIS A 130 -23.36 6.29 -3.58
N SER A 131 -23.24 6.42 -2.25
CA SER A 131 -24.26 6.73 -1.25
C SER A 131 -23.61 7.29 0.03
N LEU A 132 -23.91 8.55 0.37
CA LEU A 132 -23.89 8.96 1.79
C LEU A 132 -25.04 8.22 2.49
N PRO A 133 -24.84 7.65 3.70
CA PRO A 133 -25.95 7.07 4.45
C PRO A 133 -26.96 8.17 4.79
N SER A 134 -28.09 8.12 4.11
CA SER A 134 -29.26 8.96 4.34
C SER A 134 -29.65 8.93 5.82
N LYS A 135 -29.79 10.13 6.40
CA LYS A 135 -30.36 10.33 7.74
C LYS A 135 -31.70 9.62 7.81
N ARG A 136 -31.81 8.61 8.67
CA ARG A 136 -33.10 8.04 9.10
C ARG A 136 -34.00 9.18 9.60
N GLN A 137 -35.02 9.55 8.82
CA GLN A 137 -36.19 10.25 9.34
C GLN A 137 -36.91 9.28 10.28
N ARG A 138 -37.00 9.65 11.56
CA ARG A 138 -37.98 9.09 12.49
C ARG A 138 -39.34 9.66 12.08
N THR A 139 -40.18 8.85 11.47
CA THR A 139 -41.64 9.01 11.52
C THR A 139 -42.13 8.26 12.76
N SER A 140 -42.59 9.01 13.76
CA SER A 140 -43.44 8.49 14.82
C SER A 140 -44.89 8.76 14.44
N LEU A 141 -45.67 7.68 14.32
CA LEU A 141 -47.13 7.69 14.47
C LEU A 141 -47.49 7.85 15.94
#